data_AF-A0AB73TH99-F1
#
_entry.id   AF-A0AB73TH99-F1
#
_cell.length_a   1.000
_cell.length_b   1.000
_cell.length_c   1.000
_cell.angle_alpha   90.00
_cell.angle_beta   90.00
_cell.angle_gamma   90.00
#
_symmetry.space_group_name_H-M   'P 1'
#
loop_
_entity.id
_entity.type
_entity.pdbx_description
1 polymer ?
#
loop_
_entity_poly.entity_id
_entity_poly.type
_entity_poly.pdbx_seq_one_letter_code
_entity_poly.pdbx_strand_id
1 'polypeptide(L)'
;MHHGNGLQGNSRRLTAALVLAVVVTTAAASCSLLRGSDEFPAPQRSSASAAPRTPQADPSASAEARRISESASPRTPTAVPTEAAAPDPTVSPIPVGSVLSEADVVSPKGSVRFHYRVVVGADGTPTAQWTGFASTLPVPVATTFLETPPSVGDGITWHGVGDTTLGGGPGAAAAPASTALDPGRADPSWLGTIVVYSAAASASPDLPVEIGPGKVLAVQPVRWSVPARTTNVHPVDGGARPNATGKSSSEGSPDGAPTAYRIASEDLIGAVASRFGLSVKDLVWLNPDVTVYGDQQYLYEDTVLNLDPFRR
;
A
#
# COMPACT_ATOMS: atom_id res chain seq x y z
N MET A 1 -57.05 -44.12 7.82
CA MET A 1 -57.80 -44.63 6.65
C MET A 1 -57.69 -43.59 5.54
N HIS A 2 -57.13 -44.03 4.40
CA HIS A 2 -57.04 -43.45 3.04
C HIS A 2 -56.46 -42.02 2.87
N HIS A 3 -55.24 -41.85 2.31
CA HIS A 3 -54.79 -42.00 0.88
C HIS A 3 -55.23 -40.81 0.00
N GLY A 4 -54.41 -40.18 -0.85
CA GLY A 4 -53.06 -40.45 -1.39
C GLY A 4 -52.37 -39.15 -1.89
N ASN A 5 -51.04 -39.10 -2.00
CA ASN A 5 -50.19 -39.35 -3.19
C ASN A 5 -50.58 -38.49 -4.41
N GLY A 6 -49.77 -37.52 -4.86
CA GLY A 6 -48.56 -37.64 -5.71
C GLY A 6 -48.67 -36.51 -6.78
N LEU A 7 -47.65 -35.89 -7.38
CA LEU A 7 -46.42 -36.38 -8.00
C LEU A 7 -45.53 -35.18 -8.42
N GLN A 8 -44.20 -35.36 -8.25
CA GLN A 8 -43.09 -35.16 -9.20
C GLN A 8 -42.85 -33.87 -10.03
N GLY A 9 -41.55 -33.54 -10.11
CA GLY A 9 -40.85 -32.87 -11.22
C GLY A 9 -40.50 -31.41 -10.89
N ASN A 10 -39.26 -30.92 -10.86
CA ASN A 10 -38.14 -31.25 -11.73
C ASN A 10 -36.78 -31.02 -11.05
N SER A 11 -35.95 -32.04 -11.20
CA SER A 11 -34.49 -32.07 -11.06
C SER A 11 -33.78 -31.19 -12.09
N ARG A 12 -32.75 -30.43 -11.67
CA ARG A 12 -31.51 -30.27 -12.45
C ARG A 12 -30.29 -30.23 -11.53
N ARG A 13 -29.58 -31.36 -11.51
CA ARG A 13 -28.16 -31.48 -11.15
C ARG A 13 -27.33 -31.07 -12.36
N LEU A 14 -26.25 -30.31 -12.15
CA LEU A 14 -25.11 -30.21 -13.07
C LEU A 14 -23.84 -30.10 -12.19
N THR A 15 -23.27 -31.24 -11.79
CA THR A 15 -22.03 -31.86 -12.32
C THR A 15 -20.77 -31.01 -12.19
N ALA A 16 -19.91 -31.47 -11.28
CA ALA A 16 -18.51 -31.14 -11.12
C ALA A 16 -17.65 -31.59 -12.32
N ALA A 17 -16.54 -30.90 -12.55
CA ALA A 17 -15.40 -31.43 -13.30
C ALA A 17 -14.14 -31.27 -12.46
N LEU A 18 -13.74 -32.37 -11.83
CA LEU A 18 -12.45 -32.59 -11.18
C LEU A 18 -11.58 -33.29 -12.25
N VAL A 19 -10.48 -32.68 -12.68
CA VAL A 19 -9.49 -33.35 -13.54
C VAL A 19 -8.26 -33.64 -12.70
N LEU A 20 -8.15 -34.90 -12.31
CA LEU A 20 -6.98 -35.55 -11.75
C LEU A 20 -6.28 -36.29 -12.90
N ALA A 21 -4.99 -36.04 -13.13
CA ALA A 21 -4.17 -36.92 -13.96
C ALA A 21 -2.90 -37.29 -13.18
N VAL A 22 -2.77 -38.60 -12.96
CA VAL A 22 -1.74 -39.29 -12.18
C VAL A 22 -0.61 -39.76 -13.11
N VAL A 23 0.62 -39.41 -12.72
CA VAL A 23 1.90 -40.17 -12.68
C VAL A 23 2.16 -41.25 -13.75
N VAL A 24 3.35 -41.14 -14.39
CA VAL A 24 4.18 -42.31 -14.71
C VAL A 24 5.61 -42.06 -14.22
N THR A 25 6.03 -42.89 -13.27
CA THR A 25 7.39 -43.07 -12.78
C THR A 25 8.11 -44.08 -13.67
N THR A 26 9.38 -43.82 -14.01
CA THR A 26 10.31 -44.86 -14.48
C THR A 26 11.54 -44.85 -13.59
N ALA A 27 11.64 -45.88 -12.75
CA ALA A 27 12.86 -46.31 -12.08
C ALA A 27 13.37 -47.58 -12.79
N ALA A 28 14.66 -47.60 -13.13
CA ALA A 28 15.45 -48.81 -13.36
C ALA A 28 16.93 -48.39 -13.23
N ALA A 29 17.61 -48.75 -12.14
CA ALA A 29 18.20 -50.05 -11.82
C ALA A 29 19.68 -50.11 -12.25
N SER A 30 20.54 -49.94 -11.26
CA SER A 30 21.94 -50.35 -11.24
C SER A 30 22.07 -51.88 -11.34
N CYS A 31 23.08 -52.36 -12.08
CA CYS A 31 23.63 -53.71 -11.95
C CYS A 31 25.12 -53.70 -12.30
N SER A 32 25.95 -53.93 -11.29
CA SER A 32 27.36 -54.32 -11.39
C SER A 32 27.45 -55.85 -11.33
N LEU A 33 28.08 -56.53 -12.30
CA LEU A 33 28.70 -57.88 -12.23
C LEU A 33 29.51 -58.04 -13.56
N LEU A 34 30.69 -58.68 -13.72
CA LEU A 34 31.74 -59.29 -12.91
C LEU A 34 32.91 -59.67 -13.88
N ARG A 35 34.17 -59.52 -13.41
CA ARG A 35 35.41 -60.27 -13.74
C ARG A 35 35.98 -60.34 -15.17
N GLY A 36 37.26 -59.93 -15.26
CA GLY A 36 38.28 -60.46 -16.15
C GLY A 36 39.66 -59.92 -15.74
N SER A 37 40.49 -60.78 -15.15
CA SER A 37 41.87 -60.52 -14.74
C SER A 37 42.82 -60.53 -15.93
N ASP A 38 43.68 -59.52 -16.06
CA ASP A 38 45.06 -59.72 -16.53
C ASP A 38 45.92 -58.49 -16.20
N GLU A 39 47.10 -58.79 -15.68
CA GLU A 39 48.12 -57.88 -15.17
C GLU A 39 48.91 -57.27 -16.34
N PHE A 40 48.87 -55.94 -16.51
CA PHE A 40 49.74 -55.19 -17.43
C PHE A 40 49.99 -53.75 -16.92
N PRO A 41 51.09 -53.10 -17.34
CA PRO A 41 52.07 -52.45 -16.47
C PRO A 41 51.65 -51.05 -15.99
N ALA A 42 52.28 -50.61 -14.90
CA ALA A 42 52.06 -49.31 -14.28
C ALA A 42 52.09 -48.16 -15.31
N PRO A 43 51.02 -47.34 -15.43
CA PRO A 43 51.06 -46.14 -16.24
C PRO A 43 51.92 -45.09 -15.55
N GLN A 44 52.94 -44.63 -16.28
CA GLN A 44 53.81 -43.52 -15.89
C GLN A 44 52.96 -42.28 -15.57
N ARG A 45 53.27 -41.62 -14.46
CA ARG A 45 52.77 -40.28 -14.16
C ARG A 45 53.27 -39.31 -15.23
N SER A 46 52.44 -38.97 -16.19
CA SER A 46 52.62 -37.75 -16.97
C SER A 46 52.27 -36.58 -16.06
N SER A 47 53.30 -35.97 -15.49
CA SER A 47 53.21 -34.65 -14.85
C SER A 47 52.88 -33.61 -15.93
N ALA A 48 51.60 -33.49 -16.29
CA ALA A 48 51.12 -32.27 -16.91
C ALA A 48 51.07 -31.22 -15.79
N SER A 49 52.09 -30.37 -15.74
CA SER A 49 52.06 -29.13 -14.97
C SER A 49 50.98 -28.24 -15.57
N ALA A 50 49.74 -28.42 -15.12
CA ALA A 50 48.74 -27.37 -15.23
C ALA A 50 49.20 -26.30 -14.24
N ALA A 51 49.69 -25.18 -14.76
CA ALA A 51 49.92 -23.98 -13.97
C ALA A 51 48.69 -23.75 -13.07
N PRO A 52 48.85 -23.44 -11.78
CA PRO A 52 47.71 -23.14 -10.93
C PRO A 52 47.01 -21.93 -11.55
N ARG A 53 45.83 -22.15 -12.14
CA ARG A 53 44.88 -21.06 -12.38
C ARG A 53 44.52 -20.56 -11.00
N THR A 54 45.17 -19.47 -10.59
CA THR A 54 44.65 -18.62 -9.52
C THR A 54 43.18 -18.37 -9.83
N PRO A 55 42.25 -18.61 -8.89
CA PRO A 55 40.87 -18.16 -9.05
C PRO A 55 40.95 -16.65 -9.27
N GLN A 56 40.72 -16.21 -10.51
CA GLN A 56 40.65 -14.79 -10.80
C GLN A 56 39.44 -14.28 -10.05
N ALA A 57 39.66 -13.43 -9.05
CA ALA A 57 38.60 -12.84 -8.27
C ALA A 57 37.59 -12.21 -9.23
N ASP A 58 36.33 -12.62 -9.13
CA ASP A 58 35.27 -12.03 -9.94
C ASP A 58 35.11 -10.56 -9.51
N PRO A 59 35.40 -9.60 -10.40
CA PRO A 59 35.27 -8.19 -10.07
C PRO A 59 33.82 -7.82 -9.73
N SER A 60 32.84 -8.56 -10.25
CA SER A 60 31.42 -8.35 -9.93
C SER A 60 31.11 -8.73 -8.47
N ALA A 61 31.57 -9.90 -8.01
CA ALA A 61 31.41 -10.32 -6.62
C ALA A 61 32.09 -9.35 -5.64
N SER A 62 33.23 -8.77 -6.04
CA SER A 62 33.93 -7.76 -5.24
C SER A 62 33.18 -6.43 -5.17
N ALA A 63 32.55 -6.01 -6.27
CA ALA A 63 31.73 -4.80 -6.32
C ALA A 63 30.43 -4.95 -5.50
N GLU A 64 29.80 -6.11 -5.56
CA GLU A 64 28.61 -6.43 -4.78
C GLU A 64 28.90 -6.42 -3.27
N ALA A 65 29.98 -7.07 -2.83
CA ALA A 65 30.41 -7.05 -1.43
C ALA A 65 30.69 -5.63 -0.92
N ARG A 66 31.27 -4.78 -1.77
CA ARG A 66 31.50 -3.37 -1.45
C ARG A 66 30.17 -2.62 -1.27
N ARG A 67 29.20 -2.81 -2.16
CA ARG A 67 27.87 -2.18 -2.02
C ARG A 67 27.13 -2.61 -0.76
N ILE A 68 27.18 -3.90 -0.43
CA ILE A 68 26.60 -4.41 0.82
C ILE A 68 27.24 -3.70 2.02
N SER A 69 28.56 -3.51 2.01
CA SER A 69 29.26 -2.79 3.08
C SER A 69 28.85 -1.31 3.16
N GLU A 70 28.73 -0.63 2.01
CA GLU A 70 28.32 0.78 1.92
C GLU A 70 26.85 1.01 2.33
N SER A 71 25.96 0.04 2.09
CA SER A 71 24.55 0.12 2.49
C SER A 71 24.31 0.21 4.00
N ALA A 72 25.33 -0.08 4.81
CA ALA A 72 25.25 0.10 6.27
C ALA A 72 25.28 1.59 6.69
N SER A 73 25.53 2.52 5.76
CA SER A 73 25.63 3.96 6.03
C SER A 73 24.65 4.77 5.16
N PRO A 74 23.33 4.72 5.45
CA PRO A 74 22.33 5.51 4.73
C PRO A 74 22.52 7.01 4.96
N ARG A 75 22.23 7.79 3.93
CA ARG A 75 22.23 9.27 3.98
C ARG A 75 21.14 9.85 3.10
N THR A 76 20.76 11.09 3.39
CA THR A 76 19.87 11.86 2.49
C THR A 76 20.59 12.11 1.16
N PRO A 77 19.88 12.00 0.02
CA PRO A 77 20.45 12.32 -1.26
C PRO A 77 20.91 13.78 -1.35
N THR A 78 21.96 13.99 -2.14
CA THR A 78 22.51 15.31 -2.40
C THR A 78 22.33 15.63 -3.87
N ALA A 79 21.52 16.65 -4.16
CA ALA A 79 21.36 17.20 -5.51
C ALA A 79 22.65 17.90 -5.95
N VAL A 80 22.92 17.87 -7.27
CA VAL A 80 24.06 18.62 -7.82
C VAL A 80 23.80 20.13 -7.70
N PRO A 81 24.84 21.00 -7.65
CA PRO A 81 24.66 22.43 -7.40
C PRO A 81 23.70 23.14 -8.37
N THR A 82 23.71 22.74 -9.64
CA THR A 82 22.80 23.30 -10.66
C THR A 82 21.34 22.97 -10.36
N GLU A 83 21.04 21.76 -9.88
CA GLU A 83 19.68 21.36 -9.48
C GLU A 83 19.25 22.07 -8.20
N ALA A 84 20.17 22.23 -7.24
CA ALA A 84 19.88 22.93 -5.99
C ALA A 84 19.44 24.38 -6.22
N ALA A 85 19.97 25.03 -7.27
CA ALA A 85 19.65 26.39 -7.67
C ALA A 85 18.34 26.54 -8.46
N ALA A 86 17.72 25.45 -8.91
CA ALA A 86 16.43 25.49 -9.60
C ALA A 86 15.29 25.90 -8.64
N PRO A 87 14.17 26.44 -9.15
CA PRO A 87 13.00 26.78 -8.34
C PRO A 87 12.56 25.60 -7.46
N ASP A 88 12.03 25.90 -6.28
CA ASP A 88 11.54 24.85 -5.40
C ASP A 88 10.30 24.16 -6.01
N PRO A 89 10.17 22.83 -5.81
CA PRO A 89 8.97 22.11 -6.17
C PRO A 89 7.78 22.56 -5.30
N THR A 90 6.62 22.74 -5.94
CA THR A 90 5.42 23.30 -5.32
C THR A 90 4.16 22.60 -5.83
N VAL A 91 3.11 22.63 -5.02
CA VAL A 91 1.75 22.24 -5.38
C VAL A 91 0.82 23.35 -4.90
N SER A 92 -0.09 23.79 -5.75
CA SER A 92 -1.10 24.78 -5.35
C SER A 92 -1.94 24.22 -4.19
N PRO A 93 -2.22 25.00 -3.14
CA PRO A 93 -3.08 24.54 -2.06
C PRO A 93 -4.50 24.28 -2.58
N ILE A 94 -5.26 23.45 -1.85
CA ILE A 94 -6.70 23.37 -2.07
C ILE A 94 -7.32 24.68 -1.55
N PRO A 95 -8.20 25.35 -2.30
CA PRO A 95 -8.78 26.62 -1.85
C PRO A 95 -9.53 26.49 -0.53
N VAL A 96 -9.30 27.45 0.37
CA VAL A 96 -10.05 27.58 1.64
C VAL A 96 -11.55 27.65 1.36
N GLY A 97 -12.35 26.96 2.16
CA GLY A 97 -13.80 26.87 2.00
C GLY A 97 -14.27 25.84 0.98
N SER A 98 -13.36 25.16 0.27
CA SER A 98 -13.74 24.07 -0.64
C SER A 98 -14.41 22.93 0.13
N VAL A 99 -15.59 22.50 -0.32
CA VAL A 99 -16.24 21.29 0.15
C VAL A 99 -15.68 20.11 -0.62
N LEU A 100 -14.95 19.23 0.07
CA LEU A 100 -14.24 18.10 -0.52
C LEU A 100 -15.10 16.84 -0.56
N SER A 101 -16.01 16.67 0.40
CA SER A 101 -16.95 15.55 0.46
C SER A 101 -18.15 15.95 1.30
N GLU A 102 -19.32 15.45 0.95
CA GLU A 102 -20.55 15.69 1.69
C GLU A 102 -21.52 14.53 1.45
N ALA A 103 -22.11 14.01 2.52
CA ALA A 103 -23.15 12.98 2.41
C ALA A 103 -23.96 12.82 3.70
N ASP A 104 -25.16 12.29 3.53
CA ASP A 104 -25.93 11.69 4.62
C ASP A 104 -25.44 10.27 4.89
N VAL A 105 -25.32 9.93 6.17
CA VAL A 105 -24.95 8.61 6.66
C VAL A 105 -26.10 8.03 7.45
N VAL A 106 -26.48 6.80 7.12
CA VAL A 106 -27.50 6.04 7.84
C VAL A 106 -26.99 4.62 8.05
N SER A 107 -26.97 4.17 9.30
CA SER A 107 -26.58 2.79 9.61
C SER A 107 -27.54 1.78 8.95
N PRO A 108 -27.11 0.54 8.65
CA PRO A 108 -27.98 -0.46 8.00
C PRO A 108 -29.29 -0.74 8.75
N LYS A 109 -29.30 -0.63 10.08
CA LYS A 109 -30.50 -0.81 10.92
C LYS A 109 -31.29 0.49 11.14
N GLY A 110 -30.88 1.60 10.54
CA GLY A 110 -31.48 2.93 10.72
C GLY A 110 -31.27 3.53 12.12
N SER A 111 -30.51 2.88 12.99
CA SER A 111 -30.35 3.26 14.39
C SER A 111 -29.51 4.52 14.60
N VAL A 112 -28.60 4.80 13.68
CA VAL A 112 -27.76 6.01 13.64
C VAL A 112 -27.99 6.73 12.32
N ARG A 113 -28.11 8.05 12.38
CA ARG A 113 -28.10 8.95 11.22
C ARG A 113 -27.37 10.25 11.52
N PHE A 114 -26.73 10.82 10.52
CA PHE A 114 -26.17 12.17 10.56
C PHE A 114 -25.83 12.63 9.13
N HIS A 115 -25.57 13.91 8.99
CA HIS A 115 -25.00 14.51 7.79
C HIS A 115 -23.57 14.96 8.08
N TYR A 116 -22.64 14.71 7.16
CA TYR A 116 -21.29 15.24 7.26
C TYR A 116 -20.92 16.04 6.02
N ARG A 117 -20.09 17.07 6.23
CA ARG A 117 -19.31 17.71 5.16
C ARG A 117 -17.85 17.85 5.56
N VAL A 118 -16.94 17.68 4.61
CA VAL A 118 -15.50 17.92 4.79
C VAL A 118 -15.14 19.20 4.06
N VAL A 119 -14.62 20.20 4.78
CA VAL A 119 -14.27 21.52 4.24
C VAL A 119 -12.85 21.91 4.58
N VAL A 120 -12.14 22.53 3.65
CA VAL A 120 -10.84 23.15 3.90
C VAL A 120 -11.02 24.38 4.80
N GLY A 121 -10.50 24.31 6.02
CA GLY A 121 -10.50 25.39 7.00
C GLY A 121 -9.64 26.57 6.60
N ALA A 122 -9.69 27.65 7.38
CA ALA A 122 -8.91 28.87 7.12
C ALA A 122 -7.39 28.65 7.24
N ASP A 123 -6.98 27.63 7.98
CA ASP A 123 -5.60 27.15 8.12
C ASP A 123 -5.14 26.25 6.96
N GLY A 124 -6.03 25.97 5.99
CA GLY A 124 -5.75 25.07 4.87
C GLY A 124 -5.96 23.59 5.19
N THR A 125 -6.39 23.25 6.42
CA THR A 125 -6.57 21.86 6.85
C THR A 125 -8.01 21.40 6.58
N PRO A 126 -8.23 20.20 6.00
CA PRO A 126 -9.56 19.64 5.90
C PRO A 126 -10.19 19.39 7.29
N THR A 127 -11.46 19.76 7.45
CA THR A 127 -12.23 19.59 8.69
C THR A 127 -13.54 18.89 8.37
N ALA A 128 -13.85 17.81 9.08
CA ALA A 128 -15.15 17.18 9.03
C ALA A 128 -16.12 17.95 9.94
N GLN A 129 -17.33 18.22 9.47
CA GLN A 129 -18.36 18.93 10.18
C GLN A 129 -19.61 18.07 10.24
N TRP A 130 -20.25 18.06 11.41
CA TRP A 130 -21.29 17.09 11.73
C TRP A 130 -22.59 17.81 12.03
N THR A 131 -23.69 17.39 11.40
CA THR A 131 -25.02 17.96 11.65
C THR A 131 -26.08 16.88 11.67
N GLY A 132 -27.22 17.16 12.31
CA GLY A 132 -28.38 16.26 12.31
C GLY A 132 -28.15 14.89 12.96
N PHE A 133 -27.14 14.75 13.83
CA PHE A 133 -26.85 13.49 14.51
C PHE A 133 -28.04 13.02 15.36
N ALA A 134 -28.43 11.77 15.17
CA ALA A 134 -29.39 11.07 16.01
C ALA A 134 -29.00 9.59 16.14
N SER A 135 -29.15 9.06 17.35
CA SER A 135 -28.93 7.64 17.65
C SER A 135 -30.03 7.12 18.57
N THR A 136 -30.50 5.90 18.29
CA THR A 136 -31.41 5.13 19.14
C THR A 136 -30.67 4.08 19.98
N LEU A 137 -29.35 3.97 19.81
CA LEU A 137 -28.54 3.00 20.51
C LEU A 137 -28.27 3.44 21.95
N PRO A 138 -28.23 2.51 22.91
CA PRO A 138 -27.93 2.81 24.32
C PRO A 138 -26.42 3.02 24.58
N VAL A 139 -25.63 3.37 23.55
CA VAL A 139 -24.18 3.56 23.62
C VAL A 139 -23.76 4.84 22.91
N PRO A 140 -22.63 5.43 23.30
CA PRO A 140 -21.97 6.46 22.51
C PRO A 140 -21.60 5.94 21.13
N VAL A 141 -21.77 6.78 20.13
CA VAL A 141 -21.46 6.50 18.73
C VAL A 141 -20.39 7.48 18.27
N ALA A 142 -19.39 6.92 17.60
CA ALA A 142 -18.28 7.67 17.05
C ALA A 142 -18.10 7.36 15.56
N THR A 143 -17.32 8.20 14.91
CA THR A 143 -16.97 8.10 13.50
C THR A 143 -15.50 8.26 13.28
N THR A 144 -14.98 7.60 12.25
CA THR A 144 -13.60 7.78 11.78
C THR A 144 -13.52 7.53 10.28
N PHE A 145 -12.51 8.07 9.61
CA PHE A 145 -12.22 7.81 8.21
C PHE A 145 -11.09 6.79 8.07
N LEU A 146 -11.30 5.79 7.21
CA LEU A 146 -10.32 4.74 6.93
C LEU A 146 -10.06 4.62 5.43
N GLU A 147 -8.85 4.22 5.07
CA GLU A 147 -8.48 3.84 3.70
C GLU A 147 -9.16 2.52 3.31
N THR A 148 -8.95 1.48 4.12
CA THR A 148 -9.52 0.15 3.89
C THR A 148 -10.81 -0.03 4.66
N PRO A 149 -11.92 -0.44 4.01
CA PRO A 149 -13.19 -0.61 4.68
C PRO A 149 -13.21 -1.88 5.55
N PRO A 150 -13.59 -1.78 6.85
CA PRO A 150 -13.90 -2.94 7.67
C PRO A 150 -15.29 -3.49 7.31
N SER A 151 -15.68 -4.62 7.90
CA SER A 151 -17.04 -5.13 7.82
C SER A 151 -17.88 -4.70 9.02
N VAL A 152 -19.19 -4.55 8.81
CA VAL A 152 -20.13 -4.32 9.92
C VAL A 152 -20.09 -5.51 10.88
N GLY A 153 -20.01 -5.21 12.18
CA GLY A 153 -19.86 -6.20 13.25
C GLY A 153 -18.40 -6.49 13.64
N ASP A 154 -17.42 -6.07 12.83
CA ASP A 154 -16.01 -6.18 13.19
C ASP A 154 -15.70 -5.33 14.43
N GLY A 155 -14.65 -5.71 15.16
CA GLY A 155 -14.03 -4.82 16.13
C GLY A 155 -13.05 -3.90 15.43
N ILE A 156 -13.21 -2.59 15.61
CA ILE A 156 -12.20 -1.63 15.17
C ILE A 156 -10.94 -1.82 16.01
N THR A 157 -9.82 -2.07 15.34
CA THR A 157 -8.51 -2.26 15.98
C THR A 157 -7.64 -1.02 15.89
N TRP A 158 -7.97 -0.11 14.98
CA TRP A 158 -7.26 1.15 14.76
C TRP A 158 -8.27 2.26 14.47
N HIS A 159 -8.14 3.36 15.22
CA HIS A 159 -8.91 4.58 14.99
C HIS A 159 -8.18 5.42 13.95
N GLY A 160 -8.85 5.74 12.86
CA GLY A 160 -8.27 6.47 11.75
C GLY A 160 -8.32 7.96 11.87
N VAL A 161 -8.33 8.63 10.72
CA VAL A 161 -8.29 10.08 10.63
C VAL A 161 -9.66 10.65 11.03
N GLY A 162 -9.65 11.75 11.78
CA GLY A 162 -10.88 12.43 12.20
C GLY A 162 -11.74 11.61 13.17
N ASP A 163 -11.12 10.74 13.96
CA ASP A 163 -11.82 9.98 14.99
C ASP A 163 -12.53 10.91 15.98
N THR A 164 -13.83 10.73 16.14
CA THR A 164 -14.63 11.62 16.98
C THR A 164 -15.91 10.97 17.47
N THR A 165 -16.27 11.23 18.72
CA THR A 165 -17.56 10.80 19.28
C THR A 165 -18.63 11.84 18.97
N LEU A 166 -19.69 11.41 18.27
CA LEU A 166 -20.83 12.26 17.92
C LEU A 166 -21.89 12.30 19.03
N GLY A 167 -21.90 11.33 19.94
CA GLY A 167 -22.77 11.30 21.12
C GLY A 167 -23.63 10.05 21.22
N GLY A 168 -24.73 10.11 21.97
CA GLY A 168 -25.62 8.98 22.21
C GLY A 168 -25.26 8.18 23.48
N GLY A 169 -26.22 7.39 23.99
CA GLY A 169 -26.08 6.70 25.27
C GLY A 169 -26.05 7.63 26.49
N PRO A 170 -26.06 7.06 27.71
CA PRO A 170 -25.98 7.83 28.95
C PRO A 170 -24.60 8.48 29.12
N GLY A 171 -24.57 9.78 29.43
CA GLY A 171 -23.33 10.48 29.79
C GLY A 171 -22.43 10.91 28.64
N ALA A 172 -22.82 10.70 27.38
CA ALA A 172 -22.06 11.23 26.25
C ALA A 172 -22.13 12.76 26.20
N ALA A 173 -20.98 13.38 25.98
CA ALA A 173 -20.90 14.81 25.71
C ALA A 173 -21.62 15.15 24.38
N ALA A 174 -21.98 16.43 24.22
CA ALA A 174 -22.49 16.93 22.95
C ALA A 174 -21.47 16.70 21.83
N ALA A 175 -21.96 16.38 20.63
CA ALA A 175 -21.12 16.24 19.44
C ALA A 175 -20.26 17.51 19.25
N PRO A 176 -18.97 17.38 18.91
CA PRO A 176 -18.23 18.54 18.41
C PRO A 176 -18.86 19.02 17.10
N ALA A 177 -18.89 20.33 16.89
CA ALA A 177 -19.38 20.90 15.63
C ALA A 177 -18.48 20.52 14.44
N SER A 178 -17.18 20.33 14.70
CA SER A 178 -16.20 19.94 13.71
C SER A 178 -15.01 19.19 14.31
N THR A 179 -14.37 18.36 13.48
CA THR A 179 -13.17 17.59 13.79
C THR A 179 -12.13 17.83 12.71
N ALA A 180 -10.91 18.19 13.09
CA ALA A 180 -9.82 18.31 12.13
C ALA A 180 -9.49 16.94 11.53
N LEU A 181 -9.32 16.90 10.21
CA LEU A 181 -8.65 15.80 9.54
C LEU A 181 -7.20 16.24 9.42
N ASP A 182 -6.33 15.74 10.29
CA ASP A 182 -4.89 15.81 10.08
C ASP A 182 -4.40 14.47 9.52
N PRO A 183 -4.51 14.24 8.20
CA PRO A 183 -4.03 13.01 7.59
C PRO A 183 -2.51 13.05 7.34
N GLY A 184 -1.78 14.05 7.86
CA GLY A 184 -0.38 14.32 7.47
C GLY A 184 -0.22 14.77 6.01
N ARG A 185 -1.34 15.01 5.30
CA ARG A 185 -1.44 15.32 3.87
C ARG A 185 -2.50 16.40 3.62
N ALA A 186 -2.32 17.24 2.62
CA ALA A 186 -3.34 18.24 2.28
C ALA A 186 -4.58 17.62 1.61
N ASP A 187 -4.41 16.49 0.94
CA ASP A 187 -5.44 15.81 0.16
C ASP A 187 -5.92 14.54 0.90
N PRO A 188 -7.18 14.51 1.37
CA PRO A 188 -7.71 13.36 2.10
C PRO A 188 -8.26 12.26 1.18
N SER A 189 -8.12 12.36 -0.15
CA SER A 189 -8.79 11.46 -1.11
C SER A 189 -8.36 9.99 -1.05
N TRP A 190 -7.27 9.68 -0.34
CA TRP A 190 -6.85 8.32 -0.03
C TRP A 190 -7.76 7.62 1.00
N LEU A 191 -8.54 8.37 1.77
CA LEU A 191 -9.52 7.82 2.71
C LEU A 191 -10.74 7.30 1.96
N GLY A 192 -10.92 5.98 1.91
CA GLY A 192 -11.96 5.33 1.10
C GLY A 192 -13.34 5.27 1.77
N THR A 193 -13.41 5.31 3.10
CA THR A 193 -14.65 5.08 3.84
C THR A 193 -14.78 5.95 5.08
N ILE A 194 -16.02 6.27 5.43
CA ILE A 194 -16.40 6.70 6.78
C ILE A 194 -16.94 5.48 7.50
N VAL A 195 -16.52 5.29 8.74
CA VAL A 195 -16.90 4.17 9.61
C VAL A 195 -17.60 4.74 10.81
N VAL A 196 -18.78 4.20 11.12
CA VAL A 196 -19.52 4.48 12.34
C VAL A 196 -19.32 3.30 13.28
N TYR A 197 -18.92 3.56 14.52
CA TYR A 197 -18.64 2.51 15.49
C TYR A 197 -19.18 2.84 16.89
N SER A 198 -19.32 1.82 17.73
CA SER A 198 -19.70 1.96 19.14
C SER A 198 -18.50 2.45 19.96
N ALA A 199 -18.63 3.64 20.53
CA ALA A 199 -17.67 4.22 21.47
C ALA A 199 -17.99 3.85 22.93
N ALA A 200 -18.67 2.72 23.16
CA ALA A 200 -18.83 2.17 24.49
C ALA A 200 -17.46 1.94 25.15
N ALA A 201 -17.29 2.42 26.38
CA ALA A 201 -16.00 2.35 27.08
C ALA A 201 -15.62 0.93 27.51
N SER A 202 -16.60 0.08 27.78
CA SER A 202 -16.39 -1.29 28.26
C SER A 202 -17.54 -2.21 27.87
N ALA A 203 -17.25 -3.51 27.81
CA ALA A 203 -18.27 -4.53 27.64
C ALA A 203 -19.10 -4.63 28.93
N SER A 204 -20.41 -4.80 28.77
CA SER A 204 -21.34 -5.03 29.88
C SER A 204 -22.21 -6.25 29.54
N PRO A 205 -22.58 -7.09 30.52
CA PRO A 205 -23.52 -8.20 30.28
C PRO A 205 -24.89 -7.73 29.78
N ASP A 206 -25.27 -6.49 30.05
CA ASP A 206 -26.53 -5.89 29.59
C ASP A 206 -26.44 -5.29 28.18
N LEU A 207 -25.23 -5.28 27.58
CA LEU A 207 -24.97 -4.71 26.27
C LEU A 207 -24.80 -5.83 25.22
N PRO A 208 -25.63 -5.88 24.17
CA PRO A 208 -25.46 -6.83 23.08
C PRO A 208 -24.06 -6.73 22.45
N VAL A 209 -23.46 -7.88 22.15
CA VAL A 209 -22.09 -7.98 21.63
C VAL A 209 -21.91 -7.21 20.32
N GLU A 210 -22.97 -7.07 19.54
CA GLU A 210 -23.01 -6.36 18.26
C GLU A 210 -22.83 -4.85 18.39
N ILE A 211 -23.06 -4.30 19.59
CA ILE A 211 -22.87 -2.88 19.90
C ILE A 211 -21.88 -2.66 21.05
N GLY A 212 -21.10 -3.68 21.37
CA GLY A 212 -19.99 -3.59 22.33
C GLY A 212 -18.88 -2.63 21.91
N PRO A 213 -17.88 -2.40 22.78
CA PRO A 213 -16.78 -1.48 22.50
C PRO A 213 -16.11 -1.71 21.14
N GLY A 214 -15.95 -0.63 20.38
CA GLY A 214 -15.27 -0.64 19.08
C GLY A 214 -16.02 -1.36 17.97
N LYS A 215 -17.27 -1.81 18.18
CA LYS A 215 -18.01 -2.54 17.15
C LYS A 215 -18.39 -1.64 15.99
N VAL A 216 -18.09 -2.06 14.77
CA VAL A 216 -18.47 -1.37 13.54
C VAL A 216 -19.99 -1.49 13.34
N LEU A 217 -20.65 -0.34 13.28
CA LEU A 217 -22.10 -0.22 13.15
C LEU A 217 -22.54 0.11 11.71
N ALA A 218 -21.71 0.87 10.98
CA ALA A 218 -21.95 1.21 9.59
C ALA A 218 -20.63 1.53 8.88
N VAL A 219 -20.60 1.26 7.58
CA VAL A 219 -19.46 1.54 6.69
C VAL A 219 -20.04 2.13 5.41
N GLN A 220 -19.59 3.32 5.02
CA GLN A 220 -20.06 4.00 3.83
C GLN A 220 -18.88 4.54 3.04
N PRO A 221 -18.81 4.28 1.72
CA PRO A 221 -17.73 4.77 0.91
C PRO A 221 -17.78 6.30 0.81
N VAL A 222 -16.62 6.94 0.87
CA VAL A 222 -16.50 8.39 0.73
C VAL A 222 -16.31 8.72 -0.74
N ARG A 223 -16.90 9.84 -1.17
CA ARG A 223 -16.70 10.41 -2.50
C ARG A 223 -16.03 11.75 -2.35
N TRP A 224 -14.85 11.88 -2.93
CA TRP A 224 -14.05 13.09 -2.88
C TRP A 224 -14.18 13.89 -4.18
N SER A 225 -14.35 15.20 -4.03
CA SER A 225 -14.37 16.19 -5.10
C SER A 225 -13.28 17.23 -4.81
N VAL A 226 -12.02 16.80 -4.89
CA VAL A 226 -10.87 17.68 -4.68
C VAL A 226 -10.70 18.57 -5.91
N PRO A 227 -10.71 19.92 -5.76
CA PRO A 227 -10.46 20.83 -6.87
C PRO A 227 -9.14 20.53 -7.58
N ALA A 228 -9.09 20.74 -8.89
CA ALA A 228 -7.87 20.60 -9.66
C ALA A 228 -6.78 21.50 -9.09
N ARG A 229 -5.60 20.92 -8.89
CA ARG A 229 -4.41 21.60 -8.39
C ARG A 229 -3.35 21.66 -9.48
N THR A 230 -2.45 22.63 -9.39
CA THR A 230 -1.30 22.76 -10.27
C THR A 230 -0.01 22.48 -9.51
N THR A 231 1.03 22.11 -10.24
CA THR A 231 2.37 21.87 -9.73
C THR A 231 3.38 22.25 -10.80
N ASN A 232 4.63 22.51 -10.42
CA ASN A 232 5.77 22.61 -11.34
C ASN A 232 6.56 21.30 -11.47
N VAL A 233 6.12 20.22 -10.82
CA VAL A 233 6.75 18.90 -10.89
C VAL A 233 5.92 18.00 -11.81
N HIS A 234 6.49 17.64 -12.96
CA HIS A 234 5.80 16.87 -14.00
C HIS A 234 6.64 15.66 -14.41
N PRO A 235 6.55 14.55 -13.65
CA PRO A 235 7.27 13.33 -14.00
C PRO A 235 6.81 12.78 -15.35
N VAL A 236 7.76 12.40 -16.20
CA VAL A 236 7.49 11.78 -17.51
C VAL A 236 8.43 10.60 -17.66
N ASP A 237 7.89 9.39 -17.81
CA ASP A 237 8.73 8.20 -17.97
C ASP A 237 9.37 8.17 -19.37
N GLY A 238 10.67 8.50 -19.43
CA GLY A 238 11.48 8.38 -20.64
C GLY A 238 11.90 6.94 -20.99
N GLY A 239 11.50 5.96 -20.19
CA GLY A 239 11.83 4.55 -20.36
C GLY A 239 13.05 4.11 -19.55
N ALA A 240 13.21 2.79 -19.40
CA ALA A 240 14.32 2.20 -18.68
C ALA A 240 15.67 2.59 -19.31
N ARG A 241 16.67 2.83 -18.46
CA ARG A 241 18.02 3.24 -18.85
C ARG A 241 19.06 2.73 -17.84
N PRO A 242 20.37 2.82 -18.13
CA PRO A 242 21.40 2.40 -17.18
C PRO A 242 21.18 3.04 -15.80
N ASN A 243 21.20 2.21 -14.75
CA ASN A 243 20.97 2.61 -13.36
C ASN A 243 19.59 3.25 -13.07
N ALA A 244 18.59 2.99 -13.91
CA ALA A 244 17.18 3.29 -13.66
C ALA A 244 16.30 2.25 -14.39
N THR A 245 16.44 0.99 -13.98
CA THR A 245 15.84 -0.19 -14.63
C THR A 245 14.61 -0.74 -13.91
N GLY A 246 14.28 -0.15 -12.77
CA GLY A 246 13.07 -0.42 -12.00
C GLY A 246 11.77 -0.22 -12.77
N LYS A 247 10.68 -0.62 -12.12
CA LYS A 247 9.34 -0.67 -12.72
C LYS A 247 8.57 0.58 -12.36
N SER A 248 8.13 1.33 -13.37
CA SER A 248 7.18 2.43 -13.21
C SER A 248 5.74 1.90 -13.16
N SER A 249 4.89 2.60 -12.45
CA SER A 249 3.43 2.43 -12.47
C SER A 249 2.79 3.79 -12.74
N SER A 250 1.70 3.78 -13.50
CA SER A 250 0.80 4.92 -13.70
C SER A 250 -0.60 4.61 -13.14
N GLU A 251 -0.70 3.62 -12.24
CA GLU A 251 -1.97 3.21 -11.67
C GLU A 251 -2.61 4.38 -10.91
N GLY A 252 -3.90 4.58 -11.18
CA GLY A 252 -4.68 5.67 -10.59
C GLY A 252 -4.40 7.07 -11.14
N SER A 253 -3.53 7.22 -12.15
CA SER A 253 -3.40 8.47 -12.89
C SER A 253 -4.45 8.54 -14.03
N PRO A 254 -5.21 9.64 -14.14
CA PRO A 254 -6.20 9.82 -15.20
C PRO A 254 -5.58 10.11 -16.58
N ASP A 255 -4.35 10.63 -16.61
CA ASP A 255 -3.62 11.07 -17.81
C ASP A 255 -2.46 10.13 -18.19
N GLY A 256 -2.25 9.06 -17.43
CA GLY A 256 -1.18 8.09 -17.64
C GLY A 256 0.20 8.55 -17.13
N ALA A 257 0.26 9.67 -16.41
CA ALA A 257 1.47 10.10 -15.72
C ALA A 257 1.96 9.03 -14.72
N PRO A 258 3.28 8.83 -14.57
CA PRO A 258 3.80 7.87 -13.62
C PRO A 258 3.52 8.32 -12.19
N THR A 259 2.92 7.43 -11.40
CA THR A 259 2.51 7.67 -10.00
C THR A 259 3.46 7.01 -9.01
N ALA A 260 4.16 5.96 -9.42
CA ALA A 260 5.11 5.25 -8.55
C ALA A 260 6.26 4.63 -9.35
N TYR A 261 7.37 4.38 -8.66
CA TYR A 261 8.53 3.66 -9.19
C TYR A 261 9.08 2.67 -8.16
N ARG A 262 9.06 1.38 -8.50
CA ARG A 262 9.74 0.34 -7.73
C ARG A 262 11.18 0.24 -8.17
N ILE A 263 12.08 0.56 -7.24
CA ILE A 263 13.53 0.59 -7.44
C ILE A 263 14.04 -0.83 -7.76
N ALA A 264 14.85 -0.95 -8.81
CA ALA A 264 15.59 -2.17 -9.10
C ALA A 264 16.97 -2.14 -8.45
N SER A 265 17.62 -3.30 -8.39
CA SER A 265 19.02 -3.39 -8.00
C SER A 265 19.89 -2.43 -8.85
N GLU A 266 20.88 -1.80 -8.19
CA GLU A 266 21.84 -0.87 -8.79
C GLU A 266 21.27 0.45 -9.35
N ASP A 267 20.00 0.76 -9.08
CA ASP A 267 19.45 2.06 -9.44
C ASP A 267 20.13 3.19 -8.65
N LEU A 268 20.43 4.29 -9.34
CA LEU A 268 21.03 5.49 -8.77
C LEU A 268 19.99 6.61 -8.74
N ILE A 269 19.95 7.41 -7.67
CA ILE A 269 18.91 8.44 -7.54
C ILE A 269 18.93 9.47 -8.69
N GLY A 270 20.10 9.91 -9.14
CA GLY A 270 20.21 10.83 -10.29
C GLY A 270 19.78 10.18 -11.61
N ALA A 271 20.06 8.88 -11.79
CA ALA A 271 19.63 8.15 -12.97
C ALA A 271 18.11 7.90 -12.95
N VAL A 272 17.51 7.65 -11.80
CA VAL A 272 16.06 7.54 -11.67
C VAL A 272 15.39 8.90 -11.89
N ALA A 273 15.86 9.97 -11.23
CA ALA A 273 15.30 11.31 -11.38
C ALA A 273 15.26 11.75 -12.85
N SER A 274 16.40 11.66 -13.56
CA SER A 274 16.42 12.09 -14.96
C SER A 274 15.72 11.11 -15.92
N ARG A 275 15.42 9.85 -15.53
CA ARG A 275 14.50 8.98 -16.31
C ARG A 275 13.10 9.58 -16.33
N PHE A 276 12.69 10.16 -15.22
CA PHE A 276 11.39 10.79 -15.06
C PHE A 276 11.37 12.28 -15.42
N GLY A 277 12.45 12.82 -15.99
CA GLY A 277 12.55 14.26 -16.28
C GLY A 277 12.59 15.13 -15.02
N LEU A 278 12.98 14.58 -13.88
CA LEU A 278 13.05 15.25 -12.58
C LEU A 278 14.51 15.55 -12.19
N SER A 279 14.68 16.53 -11.30
CA SER A 279 15.92 16.68 -10.53
C SER A 279 15.94 15.77 -9.30
N VAL A 280 17.11 15.55 -8.69
CA VAL A 280 17.20 14.86 -7.39
C VAL A 280 16.42 15.63 -6.31
N LYS A 281 16.41 16.96 -6.40
CA LYS A 281 15.64 17.85 -5.52
C LYS A 281 14.14 17.57 -5.59
N ASP A 282 13.58 17.41 -6.78
CA ASP A 282 12.16 17.08 -6.96
C ASP A 282 11.84 15.70 -6.39
N LEU A 283 12.72 14.72 -6.62
CA LEU A 283 12.51 13.35 -6.17
C LEU A 283 12.58 13.22 -4.64
N VAL A 284 13.50 13.96 -3.99
CA VAL A 284 13.56 14.08 -2.52
C VAL A 284 12.36 14.84 -1.98
N TRP A 285 11.89 15.88 -2.67
CA TRP A 285 10.67 16.57 -2.27
C TRP A 285 9.45 15.64 -2.34
N LEU A 286 9.31 14.83 -3.39
CA LEU A 286 8.26 13.80 -3.50
C LEU A 286 8.37 12.70 -2.44
N ASN A 287 9.59 12.44 -1.94
CA ASN A 287 9.91 11.33 -1.02
C ASN A 287 10.82 11.81 0.12
N PRO A 288 10.28 12.52 1.13
CA PRO A 288 11.10 13.17 2.17
C PRO A 288 12.01 12.23 2.95
N ASP A 289 11.59 10.97 3.11
CA ASP A 289 12.32 9.94 3.86
C ASP A 289 13.23 9.07 2.98
N VAL A 290 13.38 9.40 1.69
CA VAL A 290 14.25 8.64 0.79
C VAL A 290 15.70 8.72 1.27
N THR A 291 16.38 7.57 1.24
CA THR A 291 17.79 7.47 1.59
C THR A 291 18.57 6.78 0.47
N VAL A 292 19.87 7.09 0.41
CA VAL A 292 20.82 6.51 -0.53
C VAL A 292 22.05 6.02 0.22
N TYR A 293 22.85 5.19 -0.45
CA TYR A 293 24.14 4.72 0.06
C TYR A 293 25.24 4.78 -1.00
N GLY A 294 26.49 4.66 -0.54
CA GLY A 294 27.68 4.78 -1.37
C GLY A 294 27.88 6.19 -1.94
N ASP A 295 29.03 6.41 -2.58
CA ASP A 295 29.36 7.72 -3.16
C ASP A 295 28.50 8.04 -4.38
N GLN A 296 28.10 7.00 -5.13
CA GLN A 296 27.27 7.13 -6.33
C GLN A 296 25.79 7.39 -6.03
N GLN A 297 25.36 7.31 -4.76
CA GLN A 297 23.97 7.50 -4.32
C GLN A 297 23.02 6.42 -4.85
N TYR A 298 23.35 5.16 -4.55
CA TYR A 298 22.49 4.01 -4.82
C TYR A 298 21.22 4.07 -3.99
N LEU A 299 20.11 3.67 -4.61
CA LEU A 299 18.82 3.50 -3.95
C LEU A 299 18.68 2.07 -3.41
N TYR A 300 17.88 1.91 -2.37
CA TYR A 300 17.54 0.59 -1.82
C TYR A 300 16.53 -0.12 -2.73
N GLU A 301 16.90 -1.32 -3.18
CA GLU A 301 16.05 -2.17 -4.01
C GLU A 301 14.67 -2.42 -3.36
N ASP A 302 13.66 -2.61 -4.20
CA ASP A 302 12.26 -2.84 -3.84
C ASP A 302 11.55 -1.71 -3.07
N THR A 303 12.27 -0.65 -2.70
CA THR A 303 11.66 0.57 -2.22
C THR A 303 10.80 1.19 -3.33
N VAL A 304 9.60 1.65 -2.96
CA VAL A 304 8.68 2.30 -3.90
C VAL A 304 8.75 3.80 -3.68
N LEU A 305 9.19 4.52 -4.71
CA LEU A 305 9.17 5.98 -4.73
C LEU A 305 7.80 6.48 -5.20
N ASN A 306 7.26 7.45 -4.48
CA ASN A 306 6.17 8.28 -4.94
C ASN A 306 6.65 9.15 -6.10
N LEU A 307 5.90 9.14 -7.19
CA LEU A 307 6.07 10.08 -8.31
C LEU A 307 4.88 11.04 -8.42
N ASP A 308 3.79 10.83 -7.67
CA ASP A 308 2.63 11.71 -7.75
C ASP A 308 2.80 12.96 -6.84
N PRO A 309 2.95 14.17 -7.41
CA PRO A 309 3.10 15.41 -6.64
C PRO A 309 1.86 15.73 -5.79
N PHE A 310 0.69 15.20 -6.14
CA PHE A 310 -0.55 15.46 -5.43
C PHE A 310 -0.75 14.53 -4.23
N ARG A 311 0.03 13.44 -4.12
CA ARG A 311 -0.05 12.41 -3.07
C ARG A 311 1.21 12.29 -2.19
N ARG A 312 1.94 13.39 -2.04
CA ARG A 312 3.05 13.50 -1.08
C ARG A 312 2.58 13.36 0.37
#